data_AF-X1UNG7-F1
#
_entry.id   AF-X1UNG7-F1
#
_cell.length_a   1.000
_cell.length_b   1.000
_cell.length_c   1.000
_cell.angle_alpha   90.00
_cell.angle_beta   90.00
_cell.angle_gamma   90.00
#
_symmetry.space_group_name_H-M   'P 1'
#
loop_
_entity.id
_entity.type
_entity.pdbx_description
1 polymer ?
#
loop_
_entity_poly.entity_id
_entity_poly.type
_entity_poly.pdbx_seq_one_letter_code
_entity_poly.pdbx_strand_id
1 'polypeptide(L)'
;MADKFQIPYVNTNERNDFHKLLDDINRYEVEQKRPLLSVVVVNETYMPGKGFFRLARELKLQKLDVDDDGFALRERAELFNYWKNHDDPDT
;
A
#
# COMPACT_ATOMS: atom_id res chain seq x y z
N MET A 1 5.82 22.80 -0.68
CA MET A 1 6.18 21.67 -1.57
C MET A 1 6.50 20.51 -0.64
N ALA A 2 5.79 19.38 -0.74
CA ALA A 2 6.07 18.24 0.13
C ALA A 2 7.41 17.62 -0.29
N ASP A 3 8.35 17.48 0.64
CA ASP A 3 9.59 16.74 0.43
C ASP A 3 9.23 15.31 0.02
N LYS A 4 9.64 14.92 -1.19
CA LYS A 4 9.47 13.56 -1.67
C LYS A 4 10.42 12.67 -0.88
N PHE A 5 9.89 11.85 0.02
CA PHE A 5 10.65 10.76 0.61
C PHE A 5 10.92 9.70 -0.46
N GLN A 6 12.04 9.86 -1.17
CA GLN A 6 12.54 8.83 -2.07
C GLN A 6 13.42 7.88 -1.26
N ILE A 7 13.12 6.58 -1.33
CA ILE A 7 14.00 5.53 -0.82
C ILE A 7 14.95 5.17 -1.98
N PRO A 8 16.21 5.64 -1.99
CA PRO A 8 17.17 5.21 -2.99
C PRO A 8 17.51 3.74 -2.77
N TYR A 9 17.27 2.90 -3.77
CA TYR A 9 17.73 1.50 -3.76
C TYR A 9 19.09 1.43 -4.45
N VAL A 10 20.13 1.08 -3.70
CA VAL A 10 21.50 0.96 -4.22
C VAL A 10 21.72 -0.45 -4.78
N ASN A 11 20.95 -1.44 -4.30
CA ASN A 11 21.08 -2.84 -4.71
C ASN A 11 19.72 -3.54 -4.99
N THR A 12 19.70 -4.49 -5.94
CA THR A 12 18.47 -5.23 -6.31
C THR A 12 17.93 -6.12 -5.19
N ASN A 13 18.79 -6.62 -4.31
CA ASN A 13 18.38 -7.41 -3.14
C ASN A 13 17.60 -6.57 -2.11
N GLU A 14 18.03 -5.33 -1.85
CA GLU A 14 17.36 -4.41 -0.91
C GLU A 14 15.93 -4.09 -1.36
N ARG A 15 15.74 -3.92 -2.67
CA ARG A 15 14.42 -3.68 -3.24
C ARG A 15 13.49 -4.88 -3.06
N ASN A 16 14.02 -6.09 -3.24
CA ASN A 16 13.25 -7.32 -3.05
C ASN A 16 12.89 -7.54 -1.59
N ASP A 17 13.81 -7.25 -0.67
CA ASP A 17 13.56 -7.40 0.76
C ASP A 17 12.58 -6.34 1.27
N PHE A 18 12.65 -5.10 0.77
CA PHE A 18 11.63 -4.09 1.05
C PHE A 18 10.24 -4.49 0.54
N HIS A 19 10.15 -5.08 -0.66
CA HIS A 19 8.86 -5.58 -1.16
C HIS A 19 8.30 -6.71 -0.29
N LYS A 20 9.14 -7.63 0.20
CA LYS A 20 8.69 -8.68 1.13
C LYS A 20 8.19 -8.08 2.43
N LEU A 21 8.91 -7.10 2.99
CA LEU A 21 8.49 -6.40 4.20
C LEU A 21 7.13 -5.70 4.00
N LEU A 22 6.93 -5.05 2.86
CA LEU A 22 5.62 -4.44 2.54
C LEU A 22 4.51 -5.50 2.42
N ASP A 23 4.81 -6.66 1.83
CA ASP A 23 3.86 -7.78 1.76
C ASP A 23 3.47 -8.25 3.17
N ASP A 24 4.44 -8.38 4.09
CA ASP A 24 4.21 -8.79 5.47
C ASP A 24 3.36 -7.77 6.24
N ILE A 25 3.68 -6.47 6.11
CA ILE A 25 2.89 -5.38 6.71
C ILE A 25 1.45 -5.42 6.19
N ASN A 26 1.26 -5.51 4.89
CA ASN A 26 -0.08 -5.56 4.29
C ASN A 26 -0.89 -6.77 4.75
N ARG A 27 -0.27 -7.94 4.91
CA ARG A 27 -0.94 -9.13 5.45
C ARG A 27 -1.41 -8.87 6.88
N TYR A 28 -0.54 -8.28 7.70
CA TYR A 28 -0.90 -7.87 9.06
C TYR A 28 -2.06 -6.87 9.07
N GLU A 29 -2.04 -5.82 8.23
CA GLU A 29 -3.14 -4.86 8.14
C GLU A 29 -4.48 -5.55 7.82
N VAL A 30 -4.47 -6.49 6.87
CA VAL A 30 -5.68 -7.26 6.50
C VAL A 30 -6.17 -8.14 7.64
N GLU A 31 -5.27 -8.79 8.39
CA GLU A 31 -5.62 -9.53 9.60
C GLU A 31 -6.30 -8.64 10.65
N GLN A 32 -5.86 -7.38 10.76
CA GLN A 32 -6.47 -6.37 11.62
C GLN A 32 -7.72 -5.71 11.00
N LYS A 33 -8.15 -6.14 9.79
CA LYS A 33 -9.25 -5.55 9.00
C LYS A 33 -9.02 -4.07 8.67
N ARG A 34 -7.77 -3.70 8.43
CA ARG A 34 -7.33 -2.35 8.07
C ARG A 34 -7.01 -2.25 6.58
N PRO A 35 -7.04 -1.04 6.00
CA PRO A 35 -6.65 -0.83 4.61
C PRO A 35 -5.16 -1.10 4.38
N LEU A 36 -4.79 -1.46 3.16
CA LEU A 36 -3.41 -1.74 2.80
C LEU A 36 -2.52 -0.50 2.90
N LEU A 37 -1.61 -0.47 3.88
CA LEU A 37 -0.73 0.68 4.11
C LEU A 37 0.13 1.01 2.88
N SER A 38 0.59 0.00 2.14
CA SER A 38 1.48 0.20 1.01
C SER A 38 0.86 0.91 -0.20
N VAL A 39 -0.45 1.22 -0.21
CA VAL A 39 -1.10 1.98 -1.31
C VAL A 39 -0.55 3.41 -1.47
N VAL A 40 0.13 3.95 -0.44
CA VAL A 40 0.83 5.25 -0.51
C VAL A 40 2.26 5.14 -1.05
N VAL A 41 2.79 3.93 -1.20
CA VAL A 41 4.10 3.69 -1.82
C VAL A 41 3.91 3.70 -3.33
N VAL A 42 4.13 4.86 -3.93
CA VAL A 42 3.83 5.13 -5.34
C VAL A 42 5.08 5.38 -6.17
N ASN A 43 4.96 5.11 -7.47
CA ASN A 43 5.93 5.50 -8.48
C ASN A 43 5.70 6.96 -8.96
N GLU A 44 6.43 7.37 -10.00
CA GLU A 44 6.32 8.70 -10.62
C GLU A 44 4.94 8.99 -11.24
N THR A 45 4.16 7.95 -11.55
CA THR A 45 2.79 8.08 -12.06
C THR A 45 1.75 8.13 -10.93
N TYR A 46 2.18 8.28 -9.67
CA TYR A 46 1.34 8.28 -8.47
C TYR A 46 0.53 6.99 -8.25
N MET A 47 0.97 5.89 -8.87
CA MET A 47 0.34 4.58 -8.76
C MET A 47 1.20 3.61 -7.94
N PRO A 48 0.58 2.71 -7.17
CA PRO A 48 1.30 1.61 -6.54
C PRO A 48 2.01 0.73 -7.57
N GLY A 49 3.08 0.06 -7.16
CA GLY A 49 3.80 -0.88 -8.01
C GLY A 49 3.02 -2.19 -8.25
N LYS A 50 3.45 -2.97 -9.26
CA LYS A 50 2.84 -4.29 -9.58
C LYS A 50 2.77 -5.25 -8.39
N GLY A 51 3.71 -5.15 -7.45
CA GLY A 51 3.72 -5.96 -6.22
C GLY A 51 2.47 -5.75 -5.36
N PHE A 52 2.03 -4.50 -5.22
CA PHE A 52 0.81 -4.15 -4.49
C PHE A 52 -0.43 -4.82 -5.10
N PHE A 53 -0.62 -4.67 -6.41
CA PHE A 53 -1.78 -5.25 -7.10
C PHE A 53 -1.77 -6.78 -7.11
N ARG A 54 -0.59 -7.38 -7.27
CA ARG A 54 -0.43 -8.84 -7.10
C ARG A 54 -0.92 -9.28 -5.73
N LEU A 55 -0.44 -8.64 -4.67
CA LEU A 55 -0.81 -9.00 -3.30
C LEU A 55 -2.30 -8.74 -3.03
N ALA A 56 -2.86 -7.62 -3.48
CA ALA A 56 -4.28 -7.31 -3.33
C ALA A 56 -5.18 -8.39 -3.96
N ARG A 57 -4.77 -8.96 -5.08
CA ARG A 57 -5.46 -10.10 -5.72
C ARG A 57 -5.26 -11.41 -4.96
N GLU A 58 -4.06 -11.69 -4.45
CA GLU A 58 -3.80 -12.86 -3.59
C GLU A 58 -4.65 -12.83 -2.32
N LEU A 59 -4.83 -11.64 -1.74
CA LEU A 59 -5.67 -11.40 -0.56
C LEU A 59 -7.17 -11.25 -0.90
N LYS A 60 -7.54 -11.38 -2.18
CA LYS A 60 -8.93 -11.28 -2.68
C LYS A 60 -9.62 -9.94 -2.38
N LEU A 61 -8.85 -8.87 -2.25
CA LEU A 61 -9.34 -7.51 -1.98
C LEU A 61 -9.75 -6.77 -3.27
N GLN A 62 -9.02 -7.04 -4.37
CA GLN A 62 -9.36 -6.53 -5.69
C GLN A 62 -10.23 -7.57 -6.42
N LYS A 63 -11.44 -7.15 -6.81
CA LYS A 63 -12.33 -7.98 -7.64
C LYS A 63 -11.84 -8.00 -9.09
N LEU A 64 -12.15 -9.07 -9.82
CA LEU A 64 -11.68 -9.29 -11.19
C LEU A 64 -12.17 -8.23 -12.20
N ASP A 65 -13.27 -7.55 -11.90
CA ASP A 65 -13.91 -6.53 -12.73
C ASP A 65 -13.48 -5.09 -12.40
N VAL A 66 -12.63 -4.91 -11.38
CA VAL A 66 -12.13 -3.59 -10.96
C VAL A 66 -10.73 -3.39 -11.52
N ASP A 67 -10.55 -2.30 -12.27
CA ASP A 67 -9.26 -1.90 -12.80
C ASP A 67 -8.28 -1.48 -11.70
N ASP A 68 -6.99 -1.56 -12.00
CA ASP A 68 -5.92 -1.24 -11.04
C ASP A 68 -6.02 0.24 -10.57
N ASP A 69 -6.40 1.15 -11.47
CA ASP A 69 -6.53 2.59 -11.15
C ASP A 69 -7.69 2.85 -10.18
N GLY A 70 -8.88 2.35 -10.51
CA GLY A 70 -10.06 2.46 -9.65
C GLY A 70 -9.84 1.79 -8.29
N PHE A 71 -9.19 0.63 -8.26
CA PHE A 71 -8.84 -0.05 -7.02
C PHE A 71 -7.91 0.78 -6.15
N ALA A 72 -6.80 1.28 -6.69
CA ALA A 72 -5.81 2.02 -5.91
C ALA A 72 -6.34 3.36 -5.39
N LEU A 73 -7.16 4.06 -6.17
CA LEU A 73 -7.80 5.30 -5.73
C LEU A 73 -8.74 5.07 -4.54
N ARG A 74 -9.58 4.04 -4.63
CA ARG A 74 -10.48 3.65 -3.53
C ARG A 74 -9.69 3.25 -2.28
N GLU A 75 -8.71 2.36 -2.44
CA GLU A 75 -7.92 1.86 -1.31
C GLU A 75 -7.16 3.00 -0.61
N ARG A 76 -6.63 3.97 -1.38
CA ARG A 76 -5.98 5.15 -0.82
C ARG A 76 -6.95 6.04 -0.04
N ALA A 77 -8.17 6.24 -0.57
CA ALA A 77 -9.20 6.99 0.14
C ALA A 77 -9.61 6.29 1.44
N GLU A 78 -9.78 4.96 1.40
CA GLU A 78 -10.06 4.13 2.58
C GLU A 78 -8.93 4.21 3.61
N LEU A 79 -7.67 4.13 3.18
CA LEU A 79 -6.49 4.29 4.05
C LEU A 79 -6.51 5.63 4.79
N PHE A 80 -6.62 6.74 4.07
CA PHE A 80 -6.63 8.06 4.70
C PHE A 80 -7.84 8.24 5.62
N ASN A 81 -9.01 7.74 5.23
CA ASN A 81 -10.19 7.79 6.09
C ASN A 81 -10.02 6.94 7.35
N TYR A 82 -9.41 5.76 7.25
CA TYR A 82 -9.20 4.90 8.40
C TYR A 82 -8.27 5.57 9.42
N TRP A 83 -7.06 5.93 9.00
CA TRP A 83 -6.03 6.45 9.90
C TRP A 83 -6.34 7.84 10.43
N LYS A 84 -7.00 8.71 9.65
CA LYS A 84 -7.49 10.01 10.16
C LYS A 84 -8.42 9.86 11.37
N ASN A 85 -9.19 8.76 11.42
CA ASN A 85 -10.16 8.50 12.49
C ASN A 85 -9.63 7.52 13.55
N HIS A 86 -8.40 7.03 13.41
CA HIS A 86 -7.74 6.09 14.32
C HIS A 86 -6.36 6.59 14.79
N ASP A 87 -6.00 7.84 14.48
CA ASP A 87 -4.93 8.60 15.14
C ASP A 87 -5.44 9.01 16.53
N ASP A 88 -5.46 8.06 17.47
CA ASP A 88 -5.53 8.37 18.89
C ASP A 88 -4.13 8.16 19.49
N PRO A 89 -3.40 9.22 19.86
CA PRO A 89 -2.11 9.10 20.52
C PRO A 89 -2.22 8.65 21.98
N ASP A 90 -3.43 8.54 22.58
CA ASP A 90 -3.61 8.28 24.02
C ASP A 90 -4.78 7.31 24.38
N THR A 91 -5.18 6.37 23.51
CA THR A 91 -5.94 5.15 23.92
C THR A 91 -5.17 3.84 23.75
#